data_AF-A0A518K388-F1
#
_entry.id   AF-A0A518K388-F1
#
_cell.length_a   1.000
_cell.length_b   1.000
_cell.length_c   1.000
_cell.angle_alpha   90.00
_cell.angle_beta   90.00
_cell.angle_gamma   90.00
#
_symmetry.space_group_name_H-M   'P 1'
#
loop_
_entity.id
_entity.type
_entity.pdbx_description
1 polymer ?
#
loop_
_entity_poly.entity_id
_entity_poly.type
_entity_poly.pdbx_seq_one_letter_code
_entity_poly.pdbx_strand_id
1 'polypeptide(L)'
;MNSASDNTAGDRAGSDWPDYELVDFGAGRRLERFGEWLLDRPCPAAIDGAKQTPAAWRDAIARYDGARATDGDWTPKPKKWANDAAISVPLGGDREFTLGLTPTPAGQIGVFPEQLVNWRWIAERTARLAALRPSDPPRVLNLFAYTGGSTLAAAVAGAAVTHVDASKPSVELAKQNAERSGLADAPVRWIVEDVLRYCQREVKRGSRYDAVILDPPTYGHGPKGEAWRLGRDLPVLLELCATLVDRAPQFFLATCHTPGVGPAELSAYLSDAVVGHCGQPPASGRLWLATPTGRRLESGVWARWPR
;
A
#
# COMPACT_ATOMS: atom_id res chain seq x y z
N MET A 1 13.57 0.42 -34.39
CA MET A 1 12.77 -0.47 -33.53
C MET A 1 13.66 -0.94 -32.40
N ASN A 2 13.78 -0.16 -31.34
CA ASN A 2 14.54 -0.58 -30.15
C ASN A 2 13.57 -1.20 -29.17
N SER A 3 13.68 -2.52 -29.02
CA SER A 3 13.06 -3.29 -27.96
C SER A 3 13.51 -2.74 -26.62
N ALA A 4 12.57 -2.17 -25.87
CA ALA A 4 12.76 -1.87 -24.47
C ALA A 4 13.09 -3.20 -23.75
N SER A 5 14.29 -3.30 -23.20
CA SER A 5 14.67 -4.34 -22.27
C SER A 5 13.79 -4.22 -21.03
N ASP A 6 12.84 -5.15 -20.92
CA ASP A 6 11.89 -5.30 -19.83
C ASP A 6 12.65 -5.73 -18.55
N ASN A 7 13.06 -4.76 -17.74
CA ASN A 7 13.77 -5.00 -16.48
C ASN A 7 12.78 -5.47 -15.40
N THR A 8 12.25 -6.69 -15.57
CA THR A 8 11.17 -7.30 -14.76
C THR A 8 11.64 -8.05 -13.52
N ALA A 9 12.93 -7.98 -13.18
CA ALA A 9 13.48 -8.70 -12.03
C ALA A 9 13.13 -8.04 -10.68
N GLY A 10 12.82 -6.74 -10.65
CA GLY A 10 12.59 -5.97 -9.42
C GLY A 10 11.15 -5.96 -8.86
N ASP A 11 10.18 -6.48 -9.61
CA ASP A 11 8.75 -6.27 -9.31
C ASP A 11 8.05 -7.51 -8.71
N ARG A 12 8.81 -8.46 -8.15
CA ARG A 12 8.24 -9.69 -7.55
C ARG A 12 8.07 -9.55 -6.04
N ALA A 13 6.84 -9.49 -5.57
CA ALA A 13 6.52 -9.86 -4.19
C ALA A 13 6.31 -11.39 -4.14
N GLY A 14 7.22 -12.13 -3.50
CA GLY A 14 6.98 -13.55 -3.20
C GLY A 14 8.20 -14.44 -2.93
N SER A 15 9.34 -14.29 -3.61
CA SER A 15 10.47 -15.22 -3.39
C SER A 15 11.26 -14.95 -2.10
N ASP A 16 11.23 -13.70 -1.62
CA ASP A 16 12.12 -13.21 -0.56
C ASP A 16 11.33 -12.71 0.67
N TRP A 17 10.11 -13.19 0.86
CA TRP A 17 9.26 -12.87 2.01
C TRP A 17 8.80 -14.15 2.71
N PRO A 18 9.52 -14.60 3.76
CA PRO A 18 9.25 -15.90 4.42
C PRO A 18 7.83 -16.05 4.96
N ASP A 19 7.25 -14.95 5.46
CA ASP A 19 5.93 -14.96 6.09
C ASP A 19 4.77 -14.76 5.11
N TYR A 20 5.02 -14.67 3.81
CA TYR A 20 3.96 -14.51 2.81
C TYR A 20 4.18 -15.37 1.55
N GLU A 21 3.13 -16.04 1.11
CA GLU A 21 3.14 -16.80 -0.15
C GLU A 21 1.79 -16.69 -0.86
N LEU A 22 1.79 -16.36 -2.15
CA LEU A 22 0.64 -16.61 -3.02
C LEU A 22 0.69 -18.07 -3.47
N VAL A 23 -0.03 -18.96 -2.79
CA VAL A 23 0.01 -20.41 -3.04
C VAL A 23 -0.60 -20.77 -4.40
N ASP A 24 -1.78 -20.23 -4.70
CA ASP A 24 -2.50 -20.46 -5.95
C ASP A 24 -3.53 -19.37 -6.19
N PHE A 25 -4.00 -19.24 -7.43
CA PHE A 25 -5.12 -18.40 -7.80
C PHE A 25 -5.86 -18.97 -9.01
N GLY A 26 -7.10 -18.57 -9.21
CA GLY A 26 -7.95 -19.01 -10.33
C GLY A 26 -9.41 -19.12 -9.92
N ALA A 27 -10.30 -19.19 -10.90
CA ALA A 27 -11.75 -19.22 -10.71
C ALA A 27 -12.27 -18.10 -9.78
N GLY A 28 -11.71 -16.89 -9.91
CA GLY A 28 -12.10 -15.68 -9.18
C GLY A 28 -11.60 -15.64 -7.74
N ARG A 29 -10.60 -16.45 -7.39
CA ARG A 29 -10.11 -16.60 -6.01
C ARG A 29 -8.60 -16.66 -5.95
N ARG A 30 -8.06 -16.39 -4.77
CA ARG A 30 -6.65 -16.56 -4.40
C ARG A 30 -6.53 -17.33 -3.10
N LEU A 31 -5.50 -18.15 -3.02
CA LEU A 31 -5.10 -18.89 -1.84
C LEU A 31 -3.76 -18.32 -1.39
N GLU A 32 -3.72 -17.74 -0.20
CA GLU A 32 -2.56 -17.03 0.32
C GLU A 32 -2.17 -17.54 1.69
N ARG A 33 -0.86 -17.62 1.94
CA ARG A 33 -0.30 -17.94 3.24
C ARG A 33 0.25 -16.67 3.88
N PHE A 34 -0.09 -16.45 5.14
CA PHE A 34 0.42 -15.38 5.99
C PHE A 34 0.91 -16.00 7.29
N GLY A 35 2.20 -16.29 7.40
CA GLY A 35 2.74 -17.16 8.45
C GLY A 35 1.98 -18.49 8.49
N GLU A 36 1.30 -18.75 9.59
CA GLU A 36 0.50 -19.97 9.78
C GLU A 36 -0.88 -19.92 9.09
N TRP A 37 -1.36 -18.74 8.69
CA TRP A 37 -2.70 -18.57 8.14
C TRP A 37 -2.73 -18.90 6.65
N LEU A 38 -3.39 -20.00 6.28
CA LEU A 38 -3.73 -20.30 4.88
C LEU A 38 -5.18 -19.88 4.59
N LEU A 39 -5.37 -18.84 3.77
CA LEU A 39 -6.67 -18.21 3.57
C LEU A 39 -7.14 -18.30 2.11
N ASP A 40 -8.40 -18.70 1.94
CA ASP A 40 -9.11 -18.69 0.66
C ASP A 40 -9.91 -17.38 0.52
N ARG A 41 -9.51 -16.50 -0.39
CA ARG A 41 -10.14 -15.16 -0.56
C ARG A 41 -10.60 -14.90 -1.99
N PRO A 42 -11.64 -14.07 -2.19
CA PRO A 42 -12.04 -13.59 -3.51
C PRO A 42 -10.91 -12.77 -4.16
N CYS A 43 -10.79 -12.91 -5.48
CA CYS A 43 -9.90 -12.12 -6.32
C CYS A 43 -10.52 -12.02 -7.72
N PRO A 44 -11.27 -10.94 -8.02
CA PRO A 44 -11.88 -10.75 -9.33
C PRO A 44 -10.86 -10.75 -10.48
N ALA A 45 -9.63 -10.29 -10.24
CA ALA A 45 -8.54 -10.33 -11.22
C ALA A 45 -8.09 -11.75 -11.60
N ALA A 46 -8.47 -12.75 -10.81
CA ALA A 46 -8.19 -14.17 -11.04
C ALA A 46 -9.41 -14.94 -11.58
N ILE A 47 -10.41 -14.24 -12.15
CA ILE A 47 -11.63 -14.89 -12.68
C ILE A 47 -11.31 -15.90 -13.78
N ASP A 48 -10.34 -15.56 -14.62
CA ASP A 48 -9.84 -16.41 -15.68
C ASP A 48 -8.78 -17.39 -15.14
N GLY A 49 -8.81 -18.61 -15.68
CA GLY A 49 -7.86 -19.67 -15.33
C GLY A 49 -8.35 -20.59 -14.21
N ALA A 50 -7.72 -21.77 -14.17
CA ALA A 50 -8.04 -22.82 -13.21
C ALA A 50 -7.13 -22.75 -11.98
N LYS A 51 -7.66 -23.25 -10.85
CA LYS A 51 -6.86 -23.59 -9.67
C LYS A 51 -5.89 -24.70 -10.03
N GLN A 52 -4.59 -24.49 -9.83
CA GLN A 52 -3.57 -25.47 -10.18
C GLN A 52 -3.21 -26.41 -9.03
N THR A 53 -3.56 -26.07 -7.79
CA THR A 53 -3.33 -26.93 -6.63
C THR A 53 -4.61 -27.24 -5.86
N PRO A 54 -5.68 -27.81 -6.47
CA PRO A 54 -6.99 -27.99 -5.82
C PRO A 54 -6.95 -28.64 -4.43
N ALA A 55 -5.99 -29.54 -4.19
CA ALA A 55 -5.78 -30.16 -2.89
C ALA A 55 -5.47 -29.14 -1.79
N ALA A 56 -4.58 -28.17 -2.04
CA ALA A 56 -4.14 -27.17 -1.07
C ALA A 56 -5.27 -26.23 -0.62
N TRP A 57 -6.28 -26.00 -1.48
CA TRP A 57 -7.43 -25.17 -1.13
C TRP A 57 -8.30 -25.80 -0.03
N ARG A 58 -8.25 -27.12 0.14
CA ARG A 58 -8.98 -27.82 1.22
C ARG A 58 -8.32 -27.62 2.58
N ASP A 59 -7.05 -27.25 2.59
CA ASP A 59 -6.26 -27.01 3.81
C ASP A 59 -6.39 -25.56 4.30
N ALA A 60 -7.13 -24.70 3.59
CA ALA A 60 -7.40 -23.33 4.02
C ALA A 60 -8.09 -23.33 5.38
N ILE A 61 -7.50 -22.62 6.35
CA ILE A 61 -8.03 -22.56 7.72
C ILE A 61 -9.31 -21.73 7.79
N ALA A 62 -9.46 -20.80 6.85
CA ALA A 62 -10.64 -19.97 6.70
C ALA A 62 -10.81 -19.49 5.26
N ARG A 63 -12.06 -19.22 4.93
CA ARG A 63 -12.50 -18.74 3.63
C ARG A 63 -13.39 -17.52 3.80
N TYR A 64 -13.18 -16.50 2.98
CA TYR A 64 -14.13 -15.40 2.86
C TYR A 64 -15.02 -15.60 1.63
N ASP A 65 -16.33 -15.57 1.86
CA ASP A 65 -17.37 -15.72 0.84
C ASP A 65 -18.14 -14.41 0.71
N GLY A 66 -17.58 -13.46 -0.05
CA GLY A 66 -18.21 -12.21 -0.46
C GLY A 66 -17.68 -11.79 -1.82
N ALA A 67 -18.52 -11.19 -2.65
CA ALA A 67 -18.09 -10.65 -3.95
C ALA A 67 -17.54 -9.22 -3.82
N ARG A 68 -17.92 -8.50 -2.75
CA ARG A 68 -17.57 -7.11 -2.48
C ARG A 68 -17.26 -6.92 -0.98
N ALA A 69 -16.78 -5.72 -0.64
CA ALA A 69 -16.66 -5.32 0.75
C ALA A 69 -18.03 -5.40 1.44
N THR A 70 -18.10 -6.01 2.63
CA THR A 70 -19.28 -6.12 3.51
C THR A 70 -20.45 -6.97 3.03
N ASP A 71 -20.36 -7.65 1.89
CA ASP A 71 -21.41 -8.56 1.39
C ASP A 71 -21.10 -10.05 1.65
N GLY A 72 -20.08 -10.34 2.45
CA GLY A 72 -19.63 -11.69 2.71
C GLY A 72 -19.27 -11.99 4.15
N ASP A 73 -18.90 -13.24 4.37
CA ASP A 73 -18.60 -13.77 5.69
C ASP A 73 -17.34 -14.65 5.67
N TRP A 74 -16.62 -14.62 6.79
CA TRP A 74 -15.54 -15.58 7.08
C TRP A 74 -16.13 -16.90 7.61
N THR A 75 -15.71 -18.00 7.01
CA THR A 75 -16.04 -19.37 7.40
C THR A 75 -14.76 -20.18 7.63
N PRO A 76 -14.50 -20.67 8.86
CA PRO A 76 -15.24 -20.40 10.09
C PRO A 76 -15.14 -18.94 10.54
N LYS A 77 -16.00 -18.51 11.48
CA LYS A 77 -15.97 -17.14 12.02
C LYS A 77 -14.60 -16.82 12.65
N PRO A 78 -14.08 -15.57 12.54
CA PRO A 78 -12.72 -15.21 12.96
C PRO A 78 -12.35 -15.66 14.36
N LYS A 79 -13.27 -15.57 15.33
CA LYS A 79 -13.07 -16.03 16.72
C LYS A 79 -12.60 -17.49 16.88
N LYS A 80 -12.67 -18.32 15.84
CA LYS A 80 -12.26 -19.74 15.87
C LYS A 80 -10.83 -19.97 15.38
N TRP A 81 -10.23 -19.02 14.69
CA TRP A 81 -8.96 -19.23 13.98
C TRP A 81 -8.02 -18.03 14.03
N ALA A 82 -8.58 -16.81 14.08
CA ALA A 82 -7.78 -15.60 14.20
C ALA A 82 -7.17 -15.54 15.60
N ASN A 83 -5.84 -15.55 15.65
CA ASN A 83 -5.00 -15.30 16.80
C ASN A 83 -4.29 -13.95 16.63
N ASP A 84 -3.36 -13.62 17.53
CA ASP A 84 -2.54 -12.41 17.45
C ASP A 84 -1.40 -12.54 16.41
N ALA A 85 -1.69 -13.16 15.26
CA ALA A 85 -0.70 -13.37 14.21
C ALA A 85 -0.18 -12.03 13.69
N ALA A 86 1.12 -12.03 13.39
CA ALA A 86 1.79 -10.95 12.72
C ALA A 86 2.81 -11.52 11.74
N ILE A 87 3.21 -10.71 10.77
CA ILE A 87 4.21 -11.07 9.76
C ILE A 87 5.35 -10.05 9.77
N SER A 88 6.59 -10.53 9.66
CA SER A 88 7.74 -9.68 9.42
C SER A 88 7.82 -9.32 7.95
N VAL A 89 8.05 -8.04 7.66
CA VAL A 89 8.09 -7.46 6.32
C VAL A 89 9.54 -7.07 5.97
N PRO A 90 10.22 -7.82 5.09
CA PRO A 90 11.64 -7.58 4.81
C PRO A 90 11.83 -6.43 3.79
N LEU A 91 12.44 -5.33 4.22
CA LEU A 91 12.73 -4.18 3.37
C LEU A 91 14.10 -4.25 2.67
N GLY A 92 14.90 -5.25 2.99
CA GLY A 92 16.24 -5.45 2.47
C GLY A 92 17.33 -4.87 3.40
N GLY A 93 18.52 -5.47 3.34
CA GLY A 93 19.54 -5.27 4.38
C GLY A 93 19.01 -5.73 5.74
N ASP A 94 19.31 -4.98 6.80
CA ASP A 94 18.87 -5.28 8.17
C ASP A 94 17.55 -4.57 8.54
N ARG A 95 16.80 -4.05 7.56
CA ARG A 95 15.54 -3.32 7.80
C ARG A 95 14.33 -4.21 7.60
N GLU A 96 13.48 -4.25 8.62
CA GLU A 96 12.17 -4.90 8.60
C GLU A 96 11.19 -4.16 9.51
N PHE A 97 9.90 -4.47 9.38
CA PHE A 97 8.87 -4.10 10.36
C PHE A 97 7.85 -5.23 10.47
N THR A 98 7.02 -5.19 11.51
CA THR A 98 6.04 -6.23 11.79
C THR A 98 4.62 -5.68 11.61
N LEU A 99 3.77 -6.39 10.86
CA LEU A 99 2.35 -6.09 10.72
C LEU A 99 1.50 -7.16 11.39
N GLY A 100 0.62 -6.74 12.30
CA GLY A 100 -0.45 -7.59 12.80
C GLY A 100 -1.49 -7.90 11.72
N LEU A 101 -2.02 -9.11 11.76
CA LEU A 101 -3.09 -9.57 10.89
C LEU A 101 -4.44 -9.46 11.60
N THR A 102 -5.41 -8.79 10.98
CA THR A 102 -6.74 -8.61 11.56
C THR A 102 -7.81 -8.81 10.49
N PRO A 103 -8.55 -9.93 10.50
CA PRO A 103 -9.63 -10.15 9.54
C PRO A 103 -10.74 -9.13 9.74
N THR A 104 -11.09 -8.43 8.67
CA THR A 104 -12.15 -7.43 8.66
C THR A 104 -13.44 -8.01 8.08
N PRO A 105 -14.60 -7.38 8.37
CA PRO A 105 -15.87 -7.71 7.70
C PRO A 105 -15.85 -7.54 6.18
N ALA A 106 -14.83 -6.89 5.61
CA ALA A 106 -14.67 -6.71 4.17
C ALA A 106 -13.75 -7.75 3.51
N GLY A 107 -13.31 -8.78 4.25
CA GLY A 107 -12.42 -9.84 3.71
C GLY A 107 -10.94 -9.43 3.60
N GLN A 108 -10.59 -8.25 4.11
CA GLN A 108 -9.21 -7.82 4.28
C GLN A 108 -8.63 -8.40 5.57
N ILE A 109 -7.30 -8.42 5.67
CA ILE A 109 -6.60 -8.91 6.87
C ILE A 109 -5.57 -7.89 7.41
N GLY A 110 -5.57 -6.65 6.91
CA GLY A 110 -4.64 -5.62 7.37
C GLY A 110 -3.32 -5.52 6.62
N VAL A 111 -3.11 -6.30 5.55
CA VAL A 111 -1.91 -6.22 4.70
C VAL A 111 -2.22 -6.40 3.21
N PHE A 112 -1.43 -5.72 2.37
CA PHE A 112 -1.43 -5.80 0.90
C PHE A 112 -0.03 -6.20 0.42
N PRO A 113 0.27 -7.51 0.30
CA PRO A 113 1.63 -7.99 0.06
C PRO A 113 2.26 -7.50 -1.24
N GLU A 114 1.44 -7.18 -2.24
CA GLU A 114 1.89 -6.61 -3.50
C GLU A 114 2.61 -5.26 -3.31
N GLN A 115 2.39 -4.58 -2.19
CA GLN A 115 3.05 -3.32 -1.83
C GLN A 115 4.50 -3.48 -1.35
N LEU A 116 5.01 -4.72 -1.16
CA LEU A 116 6.39 -4.95 -0.70
C LEU A 116 7.41 -4.19 -1.54
N VAL A 117 7.25 -4.19 -2.86
CA VAL A 117 8.14 -3.48 -3.79
C VAL A 117 8.11 -1.96 -3.58
N ASN A 118 6.95 -1.40 -3.20
CA ASN A 118 6.81 0.00 -2.85
C ASN A 118 7.41 0.30 -1.47
N TRP A 119 7.20 -0.56 -0.48
CA TRP A 119 7.79 -0.37 0.86
C TRP A 119 9.32 -0.41 0.83
N ARG A 120 9.91 -1.34 0.07
CA ARG A 120 11.36 -1.38 -0.20
C ARG A 120 11.85 -0.07 -0.83
N TRP A 121 11.14 0.40 -1.85
CA TRP A 121 11.47 1.65 -2.53
C TRP A 121 11.34 2.88 -1.60
N ILE A 122 10.28 2.95 -0.77
CA ILE A 122 10.10 4.01 0.23
C ILE A 122 11.28 4.01 1.20
N ALA A 123 11.61 2.85 1.77
CA ALA A 123 12.68 2.73 2.76
C ALA A 123 14.05 3.11 2.17
N GLU A 124 14.32 2.70 0.93
CA GLU A 124 15.53 3.08 0.21
C GLU A 124 15.63 4.60 -0.01
N ARG A 125 14.57 5.22 -0.55
CA ARG A 125 14.54 6.67 -0.82
C ARG A 125 14.64 7.47 0.46
N THR A 126 13.89 7.09 1.49
CA THR A 126 13.94 7.74 2.81
C THR A 126 15.32 7.62 3.44
N ALA A 127 15.93 6.44 3.44
CA ALA A 127 17.25 6.23 4.03
C ALA A 127 18.33 7.09 3.36
N ARG A 128 18.27 7.24 2.03
CA ARG A 128 19.18 8.15 1.29
C ARG A 128 19.00 9.60 1.74
N LEU A 129 17.76 10.07 1.91
CA LEU A 129 17.48 11.43 2.37
C LEU A 129 17.92 11.66 3.82
N ALA A 130 17.67 10.69 4.71
CA ALA A 130 18.08 10.75 6.10
C ALA A 130 19.62 10.79 6.23
N ALA A 131 20.34 10.03 5.40
CA ALA A 131 21.81 10.06 5.37
C ALA A 131 22.38 11.42 4.91
N LEU A 132 21.67 12.12 4.02
CA LEU A 132 22.06 13.48 3.58
C LEU A 132 21.74 14.56 4.61
N ARG A 133 20.78 14.30 5.52
CA ARG A 133 20.33 15.25 6.56
C ARG A 133 20.25 14.57 7.94
N PRO A 134 21.38 14.19 8.56
CA PRO A 134 21.37 13.39 9.80
C PRO A 134 20.64 14.05 10.99
N SER A 135 20.60 15.39 11.03
CA SER A 135 19.96 16.16 12.11
C SER A 135 18.55 16.64 11.77
N ASP A 136 18.03 16.35 10.58
CA ASP A 136 16.71 16.80 10.10
C ASP A 136 15.99 15.64 9.38
N PRO A 137 15.26 14.81 10.13
CA PRO A 137 14.55 13.65 9.60
C PRO A 137 13.62 14.02 8.44
N PRO A 138 13.64 13.28 7.30
CA PRO A 138 12.75 13.55 6.19
C PRO A 138 11.28 13.54 6.59
N ARG A 139 10.54 14.59 6.22
CA ARG A 139 9.11 14.74 6.51
C ARG A 139 8.29 14.06 5.43
N VAL A 140 7.71 12.91 5.73
CA VAL A 140 6.92 12.11 4.78
C VAL A 140 5.43 12.20 5.13
N LEU A 141 4.60 12.58 4.15
CA LEU A 141 3.14 12.56 4.27
C LEU A 141 2.59 11.28 3.65
N ASN A 142 1.94 10.42 4.44
CA ASN A 142 1.28 9.21 3.97
C ASN A 142 -0.24 9.39 4.04
N LEU A 143 -0.91 9.33 2.88
CA LEU A 143 -2.34 9.59 2.71
C LEU A 143 -3.08 8.31 2.35
N PHE A 144 -4.28 8.12 2.91
CA PHE A 144 -5.02 6.85 2.86
C PHE A 144 -4.16 5.71 3.43
N ALA A 145 -3.55 6.00 4.58
CA ALA A 145 -2.40 5.26 5.09
C ALA A 145 -2.74 3.87 5.68
N TYR A 146 -4.03 3.55 5.80
CA TYR A 146 -4.55 2.25 6.24
C TYR A 146 -3.89 1.75 7.53
N THR A 147 -3.42 0.50 7.57
CA THR A 147 -2.73 -0.14 8.70
C THR A 147 -1.25 0.22 8.81
N GLY A 148 -0.78 1.17 8.00
CA GLY A 148 0.52 1.81 8.20
C GLY A 148 1.72 1.16 7.51
N GLY A 149 1.58 0.17 6.62
CA GLY A 149 2.73 -0.46 5.96
C GLY A 149 3.73 0.55 5.35
N SER A 150 3.25 1.54 4.60
CA SER A 150 4.09 2.61 4.04
C SER A 150 4.62 3.58 5.10
N THR A 151 3.87 3.80 6.18
CA THR A 151 4.30 4.60 7.34
C THR A 151 5.49 3.94 8.04
N LEU A 152 5.41 2.64 8.30
CA LEU A 152 6.46 1.87 8.96
C LEU A 152 7.70 1.76 8.06
N ALA A 153 7.52 1.53 6.75
CA ALA A 153 8.61 1.53 5.80
C ALA A 153 9.42 2.83 5.81
N ALA A 154 8.74 3.98 5.89
CA ALA A 154 9.40 5.28 6.01
C ALA A 154 10.01 5.49 7.41
N ALA A 155 9.30 5.13 8.48
CA ALA A 155 9.75 5.33 9.85
C ALA A 155 11.01 4.51 10.19
N VAL A 156 11.06 3.23 9.80
CA VAL A 156 12.27 2.36 9.95
C VAL A 156 13.48 2.96 9.24
N ALA A 157 13.25 3.68 8.14
CA ALA A 157 14.30 4.34 7.37
C ALA A 157 14.69 5.73 7.91
N GLY A 158 14.09 6.18 9.02
CA GLY A 158 14.45 7.42 9.72
C GLY A 158 13.62 8.65 9.35
N ALA A 159 12.43 8.49 8.75
CA ALA A 159 11.54 9.62 8.48
C ALA A 159 10.71 10.06 9.71
N ALA A 160 10.39 11.36 9.74
CA ALA A 160 9.25 11.88 10.48
C ALA A 160 7.99 11.78 9.62
N VAL A 161 7.04 10.93 10.02
CA VAL A 161 5.89 10.58 9.18
C VAL A 161 4.61 11.25 9.69
N THR A 162 3.82 11.83 8.81
CA THR A 162 2.40 12.09 9.11
C THR A 162 1.55 11.03 8.43
N HIS A 163 0.88 10.21 9.24
CA HIS A 163 -0.04 9.17 8.82
C HIS A 163 -1.47 9.72 8.85
N VAL A 164 -2.17 9.71 7.70
CA VAL A 164 -3.52 10.23 7.56
C VAL A 164 -4.44 9.17 6.99
N ASP A 165 -5.49 8.83 7.72
CA ASP A 165 -6.57 7.95 7.27
C ASP A 165 -7.91 8.39 7.87
N ALA A 166 -9.02 8.15 7.17
CA ALA A 166 -10.36 8.46 7.67
C ALA A 166 -10.87 7.43 8.69
N SER A 167 -10.36 6.21 8.66
CA SER A 167 -10.77 5.11 9.51
C SER A 167 -10.02 5.12 10.83
N LYS A 168 -10.70 5.52 11.91
CA LYS A 168 -10.15 5.41 13.28
C LYS A 168 -9.65 3.98 13.60
N PRO A 169 -10.38 2.90 13.27
CA PRO A 169 -9.86 1.53 13.45
C PRO A 169 -8.55 1.27 12.69
N SER A 170 -8.42 1.76 11.46
CA SER A 170 -7.19 1.56 10.66
C SER A 170 -6.00 2.29 11.30
N VAL A 171 -6.18 3.54 11.73
CA VAL A 171 -5.14 4.31 12.42
C VAL A 171 -4.72 3.65 13.74
N GLU A 172 -5.66 3.06 14.47
CA GLU A 172 -5.35 2.34 15.71
C GLU A 172 -4.53 1.07 15.44
N LEU A 173 -4.88 0.29 14.40
CA LEU A 173 -4.06 -0.84 13.96
C LEU A 173 -2.67 -0.38 13.52
N ALA A 174 -2.56 0.77 12.84
CA ALA A 174 -1.27 1.31 12.42
C ALA A 174 -0.37 1.69 13.60
N LYS A 175 -0.93 2.23 14.69
CA LYS A 175 -0.20 2.48 15.94
C LYS A 175 0.28 1.19 16.58
N GLN A 176 -0.59 0.18 16.70
CA GLN A 176 -0.23 -1.13 17.22
C GLN A 176 0.88 -1.78 16.39
N ASN A 177 0.85 -1.62 15.06
CA ASN A 177 1.93 -2.10 14.20
C ASN A 177 3.24 -1.35 14.42
N ALA A 178 3.21 -0.03 14.69
CA ALA A 178 4.39 0.72 15.09
C ALA A 178 4.98 0.21 16.41
N GLU A 179 4.15 -0.05 17.40
CA GLU A 179 4.58 -0.66 18.68
C GLU A 179 5.20 -2.05 18.47
N ARG A 180 4.53 -2.94 17.70
CA ARG A 180 5.05 -4.27 17.35
C ARG A 180 6.38 -4.23 16.61
N SER A 181 6.60 -3.18 15.84
CA SER A 181 7.83 -2.97 15.07
C SER A 181 8.96 -2.31 15.88
N GLY A 182 8.77 -2.04 17.17
CA GLY A 182 9.74 -1.30 17.98
C GLY A 182 9.86 0.18 17.61
N LEU A 183 8.82 0.75 16.97
CA LEU A 183 8.77 2.13 16.46
C LEU A 183 7.79 3.00 17.26
N ALA A 184 7.47 2.63 18.51
CA ALA A 184 6.56 3.40 19.36
C ALA A 184 7.03 4.85 19.55
N ASP A 185 8.35 5.06 19.68
CA ASP A 185 8.98 6.36 19.86
C ASP A 185 9.38 7.04 18.53
N ALA A 186 9.09 6.41 17.38
CA ALA A 186 9.36 7.03 16.09
C ALA A 186 8.50 8.30 15.92
N PRO A 187 9.01 9.34 15.23
CA PRO A 187 8.28 10.61 15.05
C PRO A 187 7.12 10.46 14.05
N VAL A 188 6.05 9.78 14.45
CA VAL A 188 4.85 9.55 13.66
C VAL A 188 3.66 10.32 14.24
N ARG A 189 3.09 11.20 13.42
CA ARG A 189 1.84 11.90 13.73
C ARG A 189 0.66 11.15 13.15
N TRP A 190 -0.24 10.69 14.02
CA TRP A 190 -1.42 9.90 13.67
C TRP A 190 -2.66 10.79 13.52
N ILE A 191 -3.22 10.88 12.33
CA ILE A 191 -4.35 11.75 12.01
C ILE A 191 -5.55 10.92 11.55
N VAL A 192 -6.69 11.10 12.23
CA VAL A 192 -7.99 10.56 11.81
C VAL A 192 -8.80 11.68 11.16
N GLU A 193 -8.72 11.82 9.84
CA GLU A 193 -9.38 12.90 9.09
C GLU A 193 -9.61 12.52 7.63
N ASP A 194 -10.58 13.18 6.98
CA ASP A 194 -10.67 13.18 5.52
C ASP A 194 -9.39 13.76 4.90
N VAL A 195 -8.80 13.02 3.96
CA VAL A 195 -7.50 13.35 3.36
C VAL A 195 -7.52 14.70 2.64
N LEU A 196 -8.59 15.01 1.90
CA LEU A 196 -8.71 16.30 1.20
C LEU A 196 -8.77 17.46 2.19
N ARG A 197 -9.63 17.37 3.22
CA ARG A 197 -9.75 18.40 4.26
C ARG A 197 -8.44 18.60 5.02
N TYR A 198 -7.75 17.51 5.34
CA TYR A 198 -6.44 17.55 5.96
C TYR A 198 -5.44 18.35 5.11
N CYS A 199 -5.31 18.00 3.82
CA CYS A 199 -4.38 18.67 2.90
C CYS A 199 -4.73 20.14 2.69
N GLN A 200 -6.02 20.49 2.51
CA GLN A 200 -6.47 21.88 2.41
C GLN A 200 -6.08 22.71 3.64
N ARG A 201 -6.24 22.15 4.84
CA ARG A 201 -5.87 22.81 6.09
C ARG A 201 -4.36 23.00 6.21
N GLU A 202 -3.58 21.98 5.87
CA GLU A 202 -2.11 22.06 5.92
C GLU A 202 -1.55 23.05 4.88
N VAL A 203 -2.14 23.14 3.69
CA VAL A 203 -1.81 24.20 2.72
C VAL A 203 -2.08 25.58 3.30
N LYS A 204 -3.26 25.79 3.90
CA LYS A 204 -3.62 27.08 4.55
C LYS A 204 -2.66 27.44 5.70
N ARG A 205 -2.12 26.45 6.39
CA ARG A 205 -1.12 26.63 7.47
C ARG A 205 0.29 26.91 6.97
N GLY A 206 0.55 26.72 5.67
CA GLY A 206 1.90 26.80 5.13
C GLY A 206 2.78 25.60 5.53
N SER A 207 2.18 24.46 5.90
CA SER A 207 2.94 23.23 6.17
C SER A 207 3.72 22.78 4.93
N ARG A 208 4.82 22.06 5.14
CA ARG A 208 5.68 21.51 4.09
C ARG A 208 6.08 20.08 4.39
N TYR A 209 6.30 19.29 3.35
CA TYR A 209 6.77 17.90 3.42
C TYR A 209 7.84 17.69 2.35
N ASP A 210 8.78 16.79 2.62
CA ASP A 210 9.79 16.39 1.64
C ASP A 210 9.22 15.38 0.65
N ALA A 211 8.26 14.56 1.07
CA ALA A 211 7.73 13.50 0.23
C ALA A 211 6.28 13.15 0.55
N VAL A 212 5.60 12.56 -0.45
CA VAL A 212 4.20 12.13 -0.35
C VAL A 212 4.06 10.68 -0.80
N ILE A 213 3.26 9.93 -0.07
CA ILE A 213 2.77 8.59 -0.42
C ILE A 213 1.25 8.66 -0.45
N LEU A 214 0.65 8.15 -1.54
CA LEU A 214 -0.77 8.29 -1.84
C LEU A 214 -1.34 6.96 -2.34
N ASP A 215 -2.27 6.37 -1.59
CA ASP A 215 -2.93 5.10 -1.95
C ASP A 215 -4.47 5.22 -1.90
N PRO A 216 -5.07 6.02 -2.81
CA PRO A 216 -6.48 6.35 -2.71
C PRO A 216 -7.37 5.17 -3.12
N PRO A 217 -8.49 4.92 -2.41
CA PRO A 217 -9.47 3.94 -2.84
C PRO A 217 -10.27 4.48 -4.04
N THR A 218 -10.95 3.60 -4.79
CA THR A 218 -11.88 4.03 -5.84
C THR A 218 -13.00 4.92 -5.28
N TYR A 219 -13.56 4.48 -4.15
CA TYR A 219 -14.63 5.15 -3.41
C TYR A 219 -14.32 5.11 -1.92
N GLY A 220 -14.69 6.17 -1.20
CA GLY A 220 -14.45 6.26 0.24
C GLY A 220 -15.36 7.28 0.90
N HIS A 221 -15.34 7.30 2.22
CA HIS A 221 -16.02 8.31 3.02
C HIS A 221 -15.08 8.81 4.12
N GLY A 222 -15.04 10.12 4.32
CA GLY A 222 -14.38 10.74 5.46
C GLY A 222 -15.13 10.46 6.78
N PRO A 223 -14.52 10.78 7.93
CA PRO A 223 -15.10 10.49 9.24
C PRO A 223 -16.45 11.18 9.50
N LYS A 224 -16.77 12.26 8.76
CA LYS A 224 -18.02 13.02 8.85
C LYS A 224 -18.92 12.80 7.63
N GLY A 225 -18.70 11.73 6.86
CA GLY A 225 -19.49 11.37 5.68
C GLY A 225 -19.08 12.07 4.39
N GLU A 226 -17.90 12.69 4.33
CA GLU A 226 -17.37 13.32 3.13
C GLU A 226 -17.15 12.27 2.04
N ALA A 227 -17.91 12.30 0.95
CA ALA A 227 -17.77 11.31 -0.11
C ALA A 227 -16.50 11.54 -0.94
N TRP A 228 -15.68 10.49 -1.09
CA TRP A 228 -14.52 10.43 -1.98
C TRP A 228 -14.82 9.60 -3.23
N ARG A 229 -14.40 10.10 -4.40
CA ARG A 229 -14.42 9.40 -5.69
C ARG A 229 -13.12 9.70 -6.43
N LEU A 230 -12.34 8.66 -6.72
CA LEU A 230 -11.02 8.79 -7.33
C LEU A 230 -11.01 9.70 -8.58
N GLY A 231 -11.83 9.41 -9.58
CA GLY A 231 -11.86 10.19 -10.82
C GLY A 231 -12.29 11.66 -10.69
N ARG A 232 -13.01 12.02 -9.61
CA ARG A 232 -13.44 13.41 -9.35
C ARG A 232 -12.41 14.16 -8.51
N ASP A 233 -11.91 13.50 -7.47
CA ASP A 233 -11.23 14.16 -6.36
C ASP A 233 -9.70 14.07 -6.43
N LEU A 234 -9.16 13.09 -7.14
CA LEU A 234 -7.72 12.88 -7.27
C LEU A 234 -6.98 14.10 -7.85
N PRO A 235 -7.45 14.76 -8.93
CA PRO A 235 -6.75 15.93 -9.47
C PRO A 235 -6.61 17.08 -8.44
N VAL A 236 -7.67 17.34 -7.68
CA VAL A 236 -7.66 18.36 -6.61
C VAL A 236 -6.68 17.98 -5.50
N LEU A 237 -6.69 16.71 -5.09
CA LEU A 237 -5.77 16.23 -4.07
C LEU A 237 -4.31 16.33 -4.51
N LEU A 238 -4.01 15.98 -5.76
CA LEU A 238 -2.64 16.03 -6.29
C LEU A 238 -2.10 17.47 -6.35
N GLU A 239 -2.93 18.45 -6.70
CA GLU A 239 -2.53 19.87 -6.67
C GLU A 239 -2.25 20.36 -5.24
N LEU A 240 -3.04 19.93 -4.26
CA LEU A 240 -2.75 20.20 -2.85
C LEU A 240 -1.43 19.55 -2.41
N CYS A 241 -1.20 18.29 -2.82
CA CYS A 241 0.05 17.59 -2.53
C CYS A 241 1.25 18.31 -3.18
N ALA A 242 1.12 18.76 -4.43
CA ALA A 242 2.14 19.55 -5.13
C ALA A 242 2.48 20.82 -4.35
N THR A 243 1.48 21.53 -3.83
CA THR A 243 1.71 22.71 -2.97
C THR A 243 2.40 22.34 -1.65
N LEU A 244 2.03 21.21 -1.04
CA LEU A 244 2.60 20.75 0.23
C LEU A 244 4.06 20.30 0.12
N VAL A 245 4.51 19.91 -1.07
CA VAL A 245 5.92 19.60 -1.37
C VAL A 245 6.64 20.74 -2.10
N ASP A 246 6.04 21.93 -2.14
CA ASP A 246 6.57 23.10 -2.84
C ASP A 246 6.91 22.85 -4.32
N ARG A 247 6.16 21.92 -4.96
CA ARG A 247 6.38 21.42 -6.33
C ARG A 247 7.77 20.83 -6.57
N ALA A 248 8.51 20.52 -5.49
CA ALA A 248 9.83 19.94 -5.51
C ALA A 248 9.93 18.81 -4.48
N PRO A 249 9.12 17.73 -4.63
CA PRO A 249 9.27 16.58 -3.75
C PRO A 249 10.69 16.03 -3.83
N GLN A 250 11.11 15.28 -2.81
CA GLN A 250 12.28 14.41 -2.85
C GLN A 250 11.89 13.02 -3.35
N PHE A 251 10.67 12.60 -3.04
CA PHE A 251 10.01 11.51 -3.75
C PHE A 251 8.48 11.65 -3.66
N PHE A 252 7.78 11.03 -4.62
CA PHE A 252 6.33 10.92 -4.64
C PHE A 252 5.95 9.51 -5.07
N LEU A 253 5.09 8.83 -4.32
CA LEU A 253 4.49 7.55 -4.70
C LEU A 253 2.97 7.70 -4.77
N ALA A 254 2.39 7.27 -5.89
CA ALA A 254 0.98 7.02 -6.02
C ALA A 254 0.75 5.54 -6.36
N THR A 255 -0.20 4.90 -5.70
CA THR A 255 -0.68 3.54 -6.03
C THR A 255 -2.17 3.56 -6.32
N CYS A 256 -2.64 2.59 -7.08
CA CYS A 256 -4.06 2.49 -7.40
C CYS A 256 -4.45 1.04 -7.68
N HIS A 257 -5.59 0.62 -7.15
CA HIS A 257 -6.18 -0.70 -7.38
C HIS A 257 -7.54 -0.60 -8.10
N THR A 258 -7.88 0.59 -8.60
CA THR A 258 -9.14 0.83 -9.30
C THR A 258 -9.11 0.17 -10.68
N PRO A 259 -10.06 -0.73 -11.00
CA PRO A 259 -10.18 -1.29 -12.34
C PRO A 259 -10.30 -0.20 -13.40
N GLY A 260 -9.56 -0.35 -14.51
CA GLY A 260 -9.54 0.63 -15.61
C GLY A 260 -8.42 1.66 -15.50
N VAL A 261 -7.84 1.90 -14.31
CA VAL A 261 -6.72 2.83 -14.16
C VAL A 261 -5.39 2.13 -14.44
N GLY A 262 -4.78 2.46 -15.58
CA GLY A 262 -3.51 1.87 -16.02
C GLY A 262 -2.27 2.65 -15.53
N PRO A 263 -1.05 2.08 -15.68
CA PRO A 263 0.19 2.75 -15.30
C PRO A 263 0.42 4.10 -16.00
N ALA A 264 0.05 4.20 -17.28
CA ALA A 264 0.20 5.44 -18.05
C ALA A 264 -0.74 6.55 -17.55
N GLU A 265 -1.98 6.20 -17.20
CA GLU A 265 -2.96 7.14 -16.68
C GLU A 265 -2.56 7.66 -15.29
N LEU A 266 -2.10 6.78 -14.40
CA LEU A 266 -1.61 7.20 -13.09
C LEU A 266 -0.36 8.09 -13.18
N SER A 267 0.54 7.78 -14.12
CA SER A 267 1.72 8.63 -14.40
C SER A 267 1.32 10.00 -14.95
N ALA A 268 0.31 10.06 -15.83
CA ALA A 268 -0.22 11.32 -16.37
C ALA A 268 -0.80 12.20 -15.25
N TYR A 269 -1.65 11.64 -14.38
CA TYR A 269 -2.19 12.39 -13.23
C TYR A 269 -1.09 13.00 -12.35
N LEU A 270 -0.04 12.23 -12.06
CA LEU A 270 1.08 12.71 -11.26
C LEU A 270 1.94 13.75 -12.02
N SER A 271 2.08 13.58 -13.33
CA SER A 271 2.84 14.50 -14.20
C SER A 271 2.24 15.89 -14.20
N ASP A 272 0.93 15.97 -14.44
CA ASP A 272 0.21 17.23 -14.61
C ASP A 272 0.23 18.09 -13.35
N ALA A 273 0.12 17.46 -12.17
CA ALA A 273 0.00 18.16 -10.91
C ALA A 273 1.35 18.49 -10.25
N VAL A 274 2.30 17.55 -10.25
CA VAL A 274 3.44 17.59 -9.30
C VAL A 274 4.76 17.98 -9.97
N VAL A 275 5.07 17.43 -11.14
CA VAL A 275 6.38 17.64 -11.80
C VAL A 275 6.35 18.65 -12.94
N GLY A 276 5.16 18.94 -13.48
CA GLY A 276 4.97 19.85 -14.60
C GLY A 276 5.41 19.24 -15.94
N HIS A 277 4.90 19.80 -17.04
CA HIS A 277 5.01 19.27 -18.40
C HIS A 277 6.46 19.17 -18.94
N CYS A 278 7.41 19.88 -18.33
CA CYS A 278 8.83 19.87 -18.73
C CYS A 278 9.71 18.97 -17.84
N GLY A 279 9.14 18.36 -16.80
CA GLY A 279 9.84 17.43 -15.91
C GLY A 279 9.99 16.03 -16.54
N GLN A 280 10.90 15.22 -15.98
CA GLN A 280 10.90 13.80 -16.31
C GLN A 280 9.60 13.16 -15.80
N PRO A 281 8.87 12.42 -16.65
CA PRO A 281 7.65 11.78 -16.21
C PRO A 281 7.94 10.75 -15.12
N PRO A 282 7.03 10.56 -14.16
CA PRO A 282 7.13 9.51 -13.16
C PRO A 282 7.31 8.13 -13.81
N ALA A 283 8.16 7.29 -13.22
CA ALA A 283 8.16 5.87 -13.52
C ALA A 283 6.80 5.28 -13.15
N SER A 284 6.24 4.41 -13.96
CA SER A 284 5.02 3.69 -13.59
C SER A 284 5.06 2.24 -14.04
N GLY A 285 4.30 1.41 -13.34
CA GLY A 285 4.25 -0.03 -13.57
C GLY A 285 3.06 -0.68 -12.90
N ARG A 286 3.01 -2.02 -13.02
CA ARG A 286 2.01 -2.86 -12.38
C ARG A 286 2.61 -3.52 -11.15
N LEU A 287 1.78 -3.77 -10.14
CA LEU A 287 2.12 -4.57 -8.98
C LEU A 287 1.76 -6.02 -9.28
N TRP A 288 2.68 -6.93 -8.96
CA TRP A 288 2.53 -8.35 -9.22
C TRP A 288 2.76 -9.16 -7.96
N LEU A 289 1.88 -10.15 -7.77
CA LEU A 289 2.13 -11.29 -6.90
C LEU A 289 2.51 -12.48 -7.77
N ALA A 290 3.40 -13.35 -7.26
CA ALA A 290 3.82 -14.54 -7.98
C ALA A 290 3.61 -15.80 -7.13
N THR A 291 3.13 -16.86 -7.78
CA THR A 291 3.12 -18.21 -7.20
C THR A 291 4.51 -18.85 -7.27
N PRO A 292 4.80 -19.90 -6.47
CA PRO A 292 6.05 -20.65 -6.57
C PRO A 292 6.33 -21.23 -7.97
N THR A 293 5.29 -21.51 -8.74
CA THR A 293 5.40 -22.00 -10.13
C THR A 293 5.59 -20.88 -11.16
N GLY A 294 5.69 -19.63 -10.72
CA GLY A 294 5.98 -18.47 -11.57
C GLY A 294 4.76 -17.81 -12.22
N ARG A 295 3.53 -18.27 -11.94
CA ARG A 295 2.32 -17.57 -12.40
C ARG A 295 2.20 -16.22 -11.72
N ARG A 296 1.81 -15.20 -12.48
CA ARG A 296 1.70 -13.81 -12.01
C ARG A 296 0.24 -13.39 -11.89
N LEU A 297 -0.09 -12.78 -10.77
CA LEU A 297 -1.37 -12.15 -10.49
C LEU A 297 -1.18 -10.64 -10.41
N GLU A 298 -1.78 -9.91 -11.34
CA GLU A 298 -1.79 -8.44 -11.30
C GLU A 298 -2.61 -7.97 -10.10
N SER A 299 -2.04 -7.09 -9.28
CA SER A 299 -2.64 -6.67 -8.01
C SER A 299 -2.68 -5.16 -7.81
N GLY A 300 -2.47 -4.38 -8.88
CA GLY A 300 -2.57 -2.91 -8.84
C GLY A 300 -1.57 -2.23 -9.77
N VAL A 301 -1.51 -0.91 -9.68
CA VAL A 301 -0.56 -0.07 -10.43
C VAL A 301 0.13 0.91 -9.49
N TRP A 302 1.30 1.38 -9.91
CA TRP A 302 2.08 2.38 -9.18
C TRP A 302 2.64 3.43 -10.14
N ALA A 303 2.83 4.64 -9.63
CA ALA A 303 3.62 5.71 -10.23
C ALA A 303 4.56 6.30 -9.16
N ARG A 304 5.84 6.42 -9.49
CA ARG A 304 6.92 6.84 -8.60
C ARG A 304 7.71 7.98 -9.25
N TRP A 305 8.02 8.98 -8.46
CA TRP A 305 8.97 10.02 -8.82
C TRP A 305 10.00 10.19 -7.69
N PRO A 306 11.28 10.45 -7.99
CA PRO A 306 11.89 10.42 -9.32
C PRO A 306 11.96 8.99 -9.87
N ARG A 307 12.32 8.87 -11.15
CA ARG A 307 12.52 7.57 -11.82
C ARG A 307 13.59 6.71 -11.14
#